data_AF-A0A7X7UWA8-F1
#
_entry.id   AF-A0A7X7UWA8-F1
#
_cell.length_a   1.000
_cell.length_b   1.000
_cell.length_c   1.000
_cell.angle_alpha   90.00
_cell.angle_beta   90.00
_cell.angle_gamma   90.00
#
_symmetry.space_group_name_H-M   'P 1'
#
loop_
_entity.id
_entity.type
_entity.pdbx_description
1 polymer ?
#
loop_
_entity_poly.entity_id
_entity_poly.type
_entity_poly.pdbx_seq_one_letter_code
_entity_poly.pdbx_strand_id
1 'polypeptide(L)'
;MAELDFNCNHACRNSCSSLNEALRQETASVRFYERVFEECNSPEIRGFLAAIIEERRQNILKIIQKLNEIHARSQSMDGIVNSFSG
;
A
#
# COMPACT_ATOMS: atom_id res chain seq x y z
N MET A 1 0.25 -24.75 -1.23
CA MET A 1 -0.43 -23.47 -1.01
C MET A 1 0.07 -22.95 0.32
N ALA A 2 0.96 -21.96 0.32
CA ALA A 2 1.43 -21.37 1.57
C ALA A 2 0.33 -20.42 2.08
N GLU A 3 -0.32 -20.81 3.17
CA GLU A 3 -1.24 -19.95 3.91
C GLU A 3 -0.43 -18.73 4.40
N LEU A 4 -0.75 -17.55 3.88
CA LEU A 4 -0.26 -16.28 4.42
C LEU A 4 -0.95 -16.10 5.77
N ASP A 5 -0.34 -16.65 6.82
CA ASP A 5 -0.78 -16.50 8.21
C ASP A 5 -0.63 -15.03 8.63
N PHE A 6 -1.61 -14.21 8.23
CA PHE A 6 -1.65 -12.79 8.55
C PHE A 6 -2.50 -12.58 9.80
N ASN A 7 -1.87 -12.81 10.95
CA ASN A 7 -2.53 -12.71 12.25
C ASN A 7 -2.63 -11.22 12.67
N CYS A 8 -3.74 -10.57 12.31
CA CYS A 8 -4.01 -9.16 12.59
C CYS A 8 -4.42 -8.97 14.06
N ASN A 9 -3.45 -8.96 14.97
CA ASN A 9 -3.66 -8.72 16.39
C ASN A 9 -4.24 -7.29 16.64
N HIS A 10 -5.31 -7.21 17.42
CA HIS A 10 -6.25 -6.09 17.56
C HIS A 10 -5.74 -4.80 18.27
N ALA A 11 -4.44 -4.54 18.22
CA ALA A 11 -3.88 -3.25 18.62
C ALA A 11 -3.43 -2.51 17.35
N CYS A 12 -3.67 -1.20 17.27
CA CYS A 12 -3.42 -0.29 16.15
C CYS A 12 -2.01 -0.41 15.46
N ARG A 13 -1.09 -1.20 16.01
CA ARG A 13 0.20 -1.62 15.41
C ARG A 13 0.07 -2.46 14.13
N ASN A 14 -1.00 -3.23 13.93
CA ASN A 14 -1.07 -4.17 12.79
C ASN A 14 -1.71 -3.60 11.51
N SER A 15 -2.46 -2.50 11.60
CA SER A 15 -3.03 -1.84 10.42
C SER A 15 -1.96 -1.19 9.55
N CYS A 16 -0.94 -0.56 10.14
CA CYS A 16 0.21 -0.04 9.39
C CYS A 16 1.03 -1.17 8.76
N SER A 17 1.21 -2.30 9.47
CA SER A 17 1.90 -3.47 8.90
C SER A 17 1.16 -4.05 7.69
N SER A 18 -0.16 -4.13 7.77
CA SER A 18 -1.03 -4.60 6.66
C SER A 18 -0.95 -3.69 5.44
N LEU A 19 -1.07 -2.37 5.65
CA LEU A 19 -1.01 -1.39 4.57
C LEU A 19 0.39 -1.27 3.97
N ASN A 20 1.45 -1.42 4.78
CA ASN A 20 2.83 -1.46 4.27
C ASN A 20 3.09 -2.70 3.42
N GLU A 21 2.57 -3.87 3.82
CA GLU A 21 2.67 -5.07 2.99
C GLU A 21 1.86 -4.93 1.70
N ALA A 22 0.65 -4.38 1.76
CA ALA A 22 -0.15 -4.07 0.56
C ALA A 22 0.60 -3.10 -0.36
N LEU A 23 1.20 -2.03 0.17
CA LEU A 23 2.01 -1.07 -0.58
C LEU A 23 3.21 -1.75 -1.26
N ARG A 24 3.89 -2.66 -0.55
CA ARG A 24 5.02 -3.44 -1.09
C ARG A 24 4.57 -4.29 -2.27
N GLN A 25 3.46 -5.01 -2.12
CA GLN A 25 2.92 -5.88 -3.16
C GLN A 25 2.44 -5.10 -4.39
N GLU A 26 1.71 -4.00 -4.21
CA GLU A 26 1.27 -3.15 -5.33
C GLU A 26 2.47 -2.55 -6.07
N THR A 27 3.50 -2.09 -5.35
CA THR A 27 4.74 -1.58 -5.96
C THR A 27 5.47 -2.65 -6.76
N ALA A 28 5.55 -3.88 -6.23
CA ALA A 28 6.14 -5.02 -6.93
C ALA A 28 5.34 -5.39 -8.18
N SER A 29 4.01 -5.32 -8.11
CA SER A 29 3.10 -5.57 -9.22
C SER A 29 3.28 -4.55 -10.35
N VAL A 30 3.36 -3.26 -10.04
CA VAL A 30 3.67 -2.21 -11.03
C VAL A 30 4.98 -2.50 -11.76
N ARG A 31 6.07 -2.77 -11.02
CA ARG A 31 7.38 -3.10 -11.60
C ARG A 31 7.35 -4.35 -12.47
N PHE A 32 6.52 -5.34 -12.11
CA PHE A 32 6.31 -6.52 -12.94
C PHE A 32 5.65 -6.14 -14.26
N TYR A 33 4.53 -5.42 -14.23
CA TYR A 33 3.83 -5.02 -15.45
C TYR A 33 4.63 -4.05 -16.32
N GLU A 34 5.42 -3.15 -15.73
CA GLU A 34 6.33 -2.27 -16.47
C GLU A 34 7.37 -3.07 -17.27
N ARG A 35 8.01 -4.07 -16.65
CA ARG A 35 8.96 -4.95 -17.37
C ARG A 35 8.28 -5.73 -18.51
N VAL A 36 7.10 -6.29 -18.26
CA VAL A 36 6.34 -7.01 -19.30
C VAL A 36 5.91 -6.06 -20.43
N PHE A 37 5.56 -4.81 -20.10
CA PHE A 37 5.20 -3.78 -21.08
C PHE A 37 6.38 -3.40 -21.97
N GLU A 38 7.60 -3.32 -21.42
CA GLU A 38 8.83 -3.03 -22.17
C GLU A 38 9.20 -4.14 -23.16
N GLU A 39 8.95 -5.40 -22.80
CA GLU A 39 9.24 -6.56 -23.66
C GLU A 39 8.14 -6.85 -24.71
N CYS A 40 6.94 -6.26 -24.54
CA CYS A 40 5.81 -6.53 -25.41
C CYS A 40 5.82 -5.65 -26.68
N ASN A 41 5.71 -6.28 -27.86
CA ASN A 41 5.64 -5.56 -29.15
C ASN A 41 4.21 -5.33 -29.66
N SER A 42 3.20 -5.99 -29.08
CA SER A 42 1.80 -5.85 -29.52
C SER A 42 1.18 -4.55 -28.98
N PRO A 43 0.74 -3.61 -29.84
CA PRO A 43 0.17 -2.34 -29.39
C PRO A 43 -1.08 -2.49 -28.52
N GLU A 44 -1.93 -3.46 -28.85
CA GLU A 44 -3.15 -3.76 -28.10
C GLU A 44 -2.84 -4.22 -26.67
N ILE A 45 -1.91 -5.18 -26.54
CA ILE A 45 -1.49 -5.71 -25.24
C ILE A 45 -0.79 -4.61 -24.44
N ARG A 46 0.05 -3.78 -25.07
CA ARG A 46 0.68 -2.63 -24.41
C ARG A 46 -0.34 -1.64 -23.88
N GLY A 47 -1.39 -1.32 -24.65
CA GLY A 47 -2.47 -0.45 -24.19
C GLY A 47 -3.17 -0.99 -22.95
N PHE A 48 -3.46 -2.30 -22.95
CA PHE A 48 -4.03 -2.98 -21.79
C PHE A 48 -3.09 -2.98 -20.57
N LEU A 49 -1.81 -3.30 -20.76
CA LEU A 49 -0.80 -3.27 -19.70
C LEU A 49 -0.61 -1.85 -19.13
N ALA A 50 -0.63 -0.82 -19.97
CA ALA A 50 -0.54 0.57 -19.53
C ALA A 50 -1.73 0.96 -18.64
N ALA A 51 -2.94 0.52 -18.98
CA ALA A 51 -4.13 0.74 -18.14
C ALA A 51 -3.99 0.05 -16.77
N ILE A 52 -3.49 -1.20 -16.73
CA ILE A 52 -3.21 -1.91 -15.47
C ILE A 52 -2.18 -1.16 -14.63
N ILE A 53 -1.07 -0.73 -15.23
CA ILE A 53 0.00 0.01 -14.53
C ILE A 53 -0.59 1.27 -13.87
N GLU A 54 -1.43 2.01 -14.60
CA GLU A 54 -2.03 3.23 -14.09
C GLU A 54 -3.01 2.95 -12.94
N GLU A 55 -3.89 1.96 -13.08
CA GLU A 55 -4.80 1.55 -12.00
C GLU A 55 -4.04 1.18 -10.72
N ARG A 56 -2.96 0.41 -10.86
CA ARG A 56 -2.12 -0.01 -9.74
C ARG A 56 -1.42 1.17 -9.07
N ARG A 57 -0.94 2.14 -9.84
CA ARG A 57 -0.39 3.41 -9.30
C ARG A 57 -1.44 4.19 -8.50
N GLN A 58 -2.69 4.24 -8.96
CA GLN A 58 -3.77 4.85 -8.19
C GLN A 58 -4.04 4.11 -6.87
N ASN A 59 -3.94 2.78 -6.85
CA ASN A 59 -4.05 2.00 -5.62
C ASN A 59 -2.90 2.28 -4.65
N ILE A 60 -1.67 2.40 -5.14
CA ILE A 60 -0.51 2.83 -4.34
C ILE A 60 -0.78 4.17 -3.65
N LEU A 61 -1.28 5.17 -4.39
CA LEU A 61 -1.60 6.49 -3.84
C LEU A 61 -2.67 6.41 -2.74
N LYS A 62 -3.73 5.62 -2.94
CA LYS A 62 -4.78 5.40 -1.93
C LYS A 62 -4.22 4.76 -0.66
N ILE A 63 -3.32 3.79 -0.80
CA ILE A 63 -2.67 3.13 0.36
C ILE A 63 -1.79 4.12 1.12
N ILE A 64 -0.99 4.93 0.42
CA ILE A 64 -0.14 5.97 1.03
C ILE A 64 -0.98 7.02 1.77
N GLN A 65 -2.06 7.50 1.15
CA GLN A 65 -2.99 8.42 1.79
C GLN A 65 -3.53 7.83 3.10
N LYS A 66 -3.91 6.55 3.07
CA LYS A 66 -4.43 5.87 4.27
C LYS A 66 -3.38 5.69 5.36
N LEU A 67 -2.14 5.35 5.00
CA LEU A 67 -1.02 5.28 5.93
C LEU A 67 -0.78 6.64 6.61
N ASN A 68 -0.81 7.73 5.83
CA ASN A 68 -0.64 9.08 6.36
C ASN A 68 -1.77 9.48 7.32
N GLU A 69 -3.03 9.15 7.01
CA GLU A 69 -4.15 9.37 7.92
C GLU A 69 -3.97 8.66 9.26
N ILE A 70 -3.51 7.40 9.23
CA ILE A 70 -3.31 6.60 10.45
C ILE A 70 -2.15 7.18 11.26
N HIS A 71 -1.04 7.56 10.62
CA HIS A 71 0.10 8.19 11.30
C HIS A 71 -0.27 9.53 11.94
N ALA A 72 -1.06 10.37 11.26
CA ALA A 72 -1.54 11.64 11.83
C ALA A 72 -2.47 11.42 13.04
N ARG A 73 -3.31 10.37 13.02
CA ARG A 73 -4.14 9.98 14.16
C ARG A 73 -3.32 9.46 15.34
N SER A 74 -2.25 8.70 15.11
CA SER A 74 -1.40 8.24 16.21
C SER A 74 -0.64 9.38 16.88
N GLN A 75 -0.11 10.32 16.08
CA GLN A 75 0.63 11.48 16.62
C GLN A 75 -0.26 12.45 17.42
N SER A 76 -1.53 12.61 17.03
CA SER A 76 -2.47 13.46 17.76
C SER A 76 -2.93 12.86 19.11
N MET A 77 -2.96 11.53 19.24
CA MET A 77 -3.26 10.88 20.53
C MET A 77 -2.11 10.97 21.53
N ASP A 78 -0.85 10.87 21.08
CA ASP A 78 0.32 10.97 21.97
C ASP A 78 0.47 12.39 22.58
N GLY A 79 -0.01 13.43 21.89
CA GLY A 79 -0.02 14.81 22.42
C GLY A 79 -1.00 15.05 23.58
N ILE A 80 -2.08 14.25 23.69
CA ILE A 80 -3.07 14.39 24.77
C ILE A 80 -2.56 13.74 26.05
N VAL A 81 -1.84 12.61 25.96
CA VAL A 81 -1.31 11.90 27.13
C VAL A 81 -0.25 12.71 27.87
N ASN A 82 0.53 13.54 27.15
CA ASN A 82 1.50 14.43 27.79
C ASN A 82 0.89 15.66 28.49
N SER A 83 -0.42 15.88 28.37
CA SER A 83 -1.12 17.04 28.96
C SER A 83 -1.81 16.72 30.30
N PHE A 84 -1.74 15.47 30.78
CA PHE A 84 -2.38 15.03 32.04
C PHE A 84 -1.39 14.57 33.13
N SER A 85 -0.09 14.76 32.92
CA SER A 85 0.93 14.62 33.96
C SER A 85 1.16 15.98 34.61
N GLY A 86 0.15 16.47 35.33
CA GLY A 86 0.25 17.61 36.25
C GLY A 86 0.62 17.16 37.64
#